data_AF-A0A662SHL7-F1
#
_entry.id   AF-A0A662SHL7-F1
#
_cell.length_a   1.000
_cell.length_b   1.000
_cell.length_c   1.000
_cell.angle_alpha   90.00
_cell.angle_beta   90.00
_cell.angle_gamma   90.00
#
_symmetry.space_group_name_H-M   'P 1'
#
loop_
_entity.id
_entity.type
_entity.pdbx_description
1 polymer ?
#
loop_
_entity_poly.entity_id
_entity_poly.type
_entity_poly.pdbx_seq_one_letter_code
_entity_poly.pdbx_strand_id
1 'polypeptide(L)'
;MTPSKLKGDPIKLFWDQASCWRKLVLLRLLDVLREDLAQKYLKEIAQLQNPDGGFSKNKGETSRVTDFECIRMVKRQLKKMLFKLYERISDFPADT
;
A
#
# COMPACT_ATOMS: atom_id res chain seq x y z
N MET A 1 -30.43 -14.38 17.97
CA MET A 1 -28.98 -14.06 18.02
C MET A 1 -28.85 -12.56 18.26
N THR A 2 -28.32 -12.14 19.40
CA THR A 2 -28.06 -10.73 19.67
C THR A 2 -26.87 -10.27 18.83
N PRO A 3 -26.95 -9.14 18.10
CA PRO A 3 -25.82 -8.63 17.34
C PRO A 3 -24.66 -8.36 18.30
N SER A 4 -23.53 -9.03 18.08
CA SER A 4 -22.31 -8.78 18.81
C SER A 4 -21.88 -7.35 18.55
N LYS A 5 -22.09 -6.45 19.53
CA LYS A 5 -21.52 -5.11 19.51
C LYS A 5 -20.02 -5.27 19.41
N LEU A 6 -19.44 -4.77 18.31
CA LEU A 6 -17.99 -4.65 18.17
C LEU A 6 -17.45 -3.92 19.41
N LYS A 7 -16.47 -4.51 20.09
CA LYS A 7 -15.81 -3.87 21.23
C LYS A 7 -14.97 -2.70 20.70
N GLY A 8 -15.55 -1.50 20.70
CA GLY A 8 -14.88 -0.26 20.33
C GLY A 8 -15.21 0.23 18.91
N ASP A 9 -14.62 1.36 18.54
CA ASP A 9 -14.78 1.96 17.21
C ASP A 9 -14.03 1.11 16.16
N PRO A 10 -14.75 0.46 15.23
CA PRO A 10 -14.12 -0.39 14.22
C PRO A 10 -13.25 0.38 13.23
N ILE A 11 -13.53 1.67 13.01
CA ILE A 11 -12.72 2.52 12.13
C ILE A 11 -11.37 2.75 12.78
N LYS A 12 -11.37 3.18 14.04
CA LYS A 12 -10.13 3.36 14.80
C LYS A 12 -9.33 2.06 14.88
N LEU A 13 -9.97 0.95 15.20
CA LEU A 13 -9.33 -0.36 15.30
C LEU A 13 -8.64 -0.77 13.99
N PHE A 14 -9.29 -0.53 12.85
CA PHE A 14 -8.70 -0.76 11.53
C PHE A 14 -7.45 0.10 11.33
N TRP A 15 -7.52 1.41 11.59
CA TRP A 15 -6.38 2.30 11.40
C TRP A 15 -5.21 2.00 12.33
N ASP A 16 -5.47 1.48 13.52
CA ASP A 16 -4.43 1.13 14.49
C ASP A 16 -3.75 -0.21 14.12
N GLN A 17 -4.53 -1.20 13.66
CA GLN A 17 -4.04 -2.59 13.54
C GLN A 17 -3.77 -3.06 12.10
N ALA A 18 -4.37 -2.43 11.09
CA ALA A 18 -4.21 -2.85 9.71
C ALA A 18 -2.79 -2.57 9.20
N SER A 19 -2.27 -3.48 8.37
CA SER A 19 -1.00 -3.28 7.67
C SER A 19 -1.08 -2.10 6.69
N CYS A 20 0.07 -1.50 6.39
CA CYS A 20 0.20 -0.45 5.36
C CYS A 20 -0.46 -0.87 4.03
N TRP A 21 -0.34 -2.14 3.64
CA TRP A 21 -1.02 -2.73 2.49
C TRP A 21 -2.54 -2.58 2.52
N ARG A 22 -3.17 -2.99 3.63
CA ARG A 22 -4.64 -2.95 3.78
C ARG A 22 -5.16 -1.51 3.81
N LYS A 23 -4.41 -0.60 4.44
CA LYS A 23 -4.72 0.84 4.48
C LYS A 23 -4.69 1.45 3.08
N LEU A 24 -3.62 1.19 2.33
CA LEU A 24 -3.48 1.67 0.94
C LEU A 24 -4.59 1.15 0.03
N VAL A 25 -4.91 -0.15 0.12
CA VAL A 25 -5.99 -0.76 -0.67
C VAL A 25 -7.34 -0.16 -0.31
N LEU A 26 -7.65 0.02 0.97
CA LEU A 26 -8.92 0.61 1.40
C LEU A 26 -9.08 2.05 0.88
N LEU A 27 -8.06 2.89 1.04
CA LEU A 27 -8.08 4.28 0.54
C LEU A 27 -8.32 4.34 -0.97
N ARG A 28 -7.73 3.40 -1.72
CA ARG A 28 -7.94 3.29 -3.16
C ARG A 28 -9.35 2.82 -3.50
N LEU A 29 -9.89 1.82 -2.79
CA LEU A 29 -11.23 1.29 -3.04
C LEU A 29 -12.32 2.33 -2.76
N LEU A 30 -12.06 3.24 -1.81
CA LEU A 30 -12.94 4.35 -1.46
C LEU A 30 -12.73 5.60 -2.34
N ASP A 31 -11.80 5.56 -3.30
CA ASP A 31 -11.42 6.68 -4.17
C ASP A 31 -11.00 7.97 -3.42
N VAL A 32 -10.40 7.80 -2.24
CA VAL A 32 -9.91 8.91 -1.39
C VAL A 32 -8.39 8.85 -1.21
N LEU A 33 -7.69 8.08 -2.05
CA LEU A 33 -6.25 7.92 -1.97
C LEU A 33 -5.55 9.21 -2.44
N ARG A 34 -5.10 10.01 -1.48
CA ARG A 34 -4.26 11.17 -1.72
C ARG A 34 -2.80 10.76 -1.98
N GLU A 35 -2.09 11.60 -2.73
CA GLU A 35 -0.70 11.34 -3.14
C GLU A 35 0.26 11.23 -1.93
N ASP A 36 0.11 12.09 -0.93
CA ASP A 36 0.90 12.09 0.31
C ASP A 36 0.77 10.76 1.07
N LEU A 37 -0.46 10.27 1.22
CA LEU A 37 -0.76 9.00 1.88
C LEU A 37 -0.25 7.82 1.06
N ALA A 38 -0.41 7.86 -0.26
CA ALA A 38 0.13 6.84 -1.15
C ALA A 38 1.64 6.73 -1.01
N GLN A 39 2.36 7.85 -1.10
CA GLN A 39 3.81 7.89 -0.95
C GLN A 39 4.27 7.37 0.43
N LYS A 40 3.57 7.77 1.51
CA LYS A 40 3.85 7.28 2.87
C LYS A 40 3.77 5.75 2.93
N TYR A 41 2.65 5.16 2.53
CA TYR A 41 2.46 3.72 2.63
C TYR A 41 3.36 2.94 1.67
N LEU A 42 3.67 3.48 0.49
CA LEU A 42 4.62 2.87 -0.43
C LEU A 42 6.05 2.84 0.15
N LYS A 43 6.48 3.90 0.85
CA LYS A 43 7.77 3.90 1.57
C LYS A 43 7.79 2.84 2.68
N GLU A 44 6.72 2.72 3.46
CA GLU A 44 6.59 1.67 4.49
C GLU A 44 6.63 0.27 3.87
N ILE A 45 5.95 0.06 2.73
CA ILE A 45 5.97 -1.20 1.97
C ILE A 45 7.37 -1.53 1.46
N ALA A 46 8.11 -0.55 0.93
CA ALA A 46 9.46 -0.77 0.41
C ALA A 46 10.43 -1.28 1.49
N GLN A 47 10.22 -0.89 2.75
CA GLN A 47 11.02 -1.38 3.89
C GLN A 47 10.74 -2.83 4.28
N LEU A 48 9.65 -3.43 3.75
CA LEU A 48 9.29 -4.83 3.94
C LEU A 48 9.87 -5.74 2.84
N GLN A 49 10.57 -5.17 1.86
CA GLN A 49 11.23 -5.94 0.82
C GLN A 49 12.51 -6.58 1.38
N ASN A 50 12.60 -7.90 1.27
CA ASN A 50 13.76 -8.68 1.65
C ASN A 50 14.78 -8.75 0.49
N PRO A 51 16.04 -9.15 0.77
CA PRO A 51 17.08 -9.26 -0.27
C PRO A 51 16.76 -10.25 -1.40
N ASP A 52 15.90 -11.23 -1.13
CA ASP A 52 15.39 -12.18 -2.13
C ASP A 52 14.37 -11.54 -3.11
N GLY A 53 14.08 -10.26 -2.95
CA GLY A 53 13.08 -9.53 -3.72
C GLY A 53 11.63 -9.82 -3.29
N GLY A 54 11.44 -10.71 -2.31
CA GLY A 54 10.16 -11.01 -1.67
C GLY A 54 9.76 -9.94 -0.66
N PHE A 55 8.51 -10.02 -0.21
CA PHE A 55 7.99 -9.14 0.84
C PHE A 55 7.59 -9.97 2.05
N SER A 56 7.82 -9.41 3.23
CA SER A 56 7.36 -9.96 4.50
C SER A 56 6.23 -9.12 5.08
N LYS A 57 5.55 -9.67 6.11
CA LYS A 57 4.55 -8.91 6.86
C LYS A 57 5.23 -7.88 7.77
N ASN A 58 6.29 -8.30 8.47
CA ASN A 58 7.13 -7.43 9.28
C ASN A 58 8.59 -7.50 8.81
N LYS A 59 9.35 -6.41 9.00
CA LYS A 59 10.77 -6.34 8.64
C LYS A 59 11.57 -7.45 9.31
N GLY A 60 12.38 -8.17 8.53
CA GLY A 60 13.23 -9.26 9.04
C GLY A 60 12.53 -10.62 9.19
N GLU A 61 11.22 -10.70 8.94
CA GLU A 61 10.54 -11.98 8.80
C GLU A 61 10.85 -12.60 7.42
N THR A 62 10.76 -13.92 7.35
CA THR A 62 10.85 -14.65 6.08
C THR A 62 9.82 -14.10 5.10
N SER A 63 10.23 -13.95 3.84
CA SER A 63 9.31 -13.59 2.76
C SER A 63 8.13 -14.55 2.74
N ARG A 64 6.92 -14.02 2.94
CA ARG A 64 5.68 -14.80 2.90
C ARG A 64 4.85 -14.27 1.74
N VAL A 65 4.99 -14.94 0.60
CA VAL A 65 4.11 -14.73 -0.55
C VAL A 65 2.82 -15.52 -0.28
N THR A 66 1.95 -15.02 0.61
CA THR A 66 0.66 -15.70 0.88
C THR A 66 -0.56 -15.03 0.26
N ASP A 67 -0.42 -13.90 -0.43
CA ASP A 67 -1.52 -13.33 -1.21
C ASP A 67 -1.03 -12.93 -2.61
N PHE A 68 -0.98 -13.91 -3.51
CA PHE A 68 -0.63 -13.74 -4.92
C PHE A 68 -1.43 -12.62 -5.61
N GLU A 69 -2.65 -12.33 -5.13
CA GLU A 69 -3.50 -11.26 -5.64
C GLU A 69 -3.09 -9.86 -5.13
N CYS A 70 -2.71 -9.72 -3.85
CA CYS A 70 -2.26 -8.44 -3.28
C CYS A 70 -0.94 -7.97 -3.91
N ILE A 71 0.03 -8.86 -4.10
CA ILE A 71 1.31 -8.51 -4.72
C ILE A 71 1.12 -8.14 -6.19
N ARG A 72 0.26 -8.87 -6.93
CA ARG A 72 -0.04 -8.55 -8.33
C ARG A 72 -0.77 -7.21 -8.46
N MET A 73 -1.72 -6.94 -7.57
CA MET A 73 -2.43 -5.66 -7.51
C MET A 73 -1.47 -4.51 -7.20
N VAL A 74 -0.60 -4.66 -6.21
CA VAL A 74 0.32 -3.59 -5.81
C VAL A 74 1.42 -3.40 -6.84
N LYS A 75 2.00 -4.45 -7.44
CA LYS A 75 2.90 -4.29 -8.59
C LYS A 75 2.24 -3.54 -9.73
N ARG A 76 0.96 -3.81 -10.01
CA ARG A 76 0.19 -3.11 -11.05
C ARG A 76 -0.11 -1.66 -10.66
N GLN A 77 -0.37 -1.37 -9.38
CA GLN A 77 -0.60 0.00 -8.89
C GLN A 77 0.68 0.82 -8.81
N LEU A 78 1.77 0.26 -8.26
CA LEU A 78 3.10 0.86 -8.27
C LEU A 78 3.51 1.16 -9.71
N LYS A 79 3.32 0.23 -10.66
CA LYS A 79 3.65 0.48 -12.06
C LYS A 79 2.80 1.60 -12.67
N LYS A 80 1.50 1.69 -12.35
CA LYS A 80 0.63 2.79 -12.79
C LYS A 80 0.98 4.13 -12.16
N MET A 81 1.28 4.16 -10.86
CA MET A 81 1.70 5.37 -10.16
C MET A 81 3.07 5.83 -10.62
N LEU A 82 4.05 4.92 -10.74
CA LEU A 82 5.38 5.21 -11.29
C LEU A 82 5.29 5.72 -12.73
N PHE A 83 4.42 5.12 -13.55
CA PHE A 83 4.20 5.61 -14.92
C PHE A 83 3.59 7.02 -14.93
N LYS A 84 2.56 7.27 -14.10
CA LYS A 84 1.99 8.63 -13.95
C LYS A 84 3.00 9.65 -13.40
N LEU A 85 3.86 9.25 -12.47
CA LEU A 85 4.95 10.08 -11.94
C LEU A 85 6.01 10.35 -13.02
N TYR A 86 6.36 9.34 -13.82
CA TYR A 86 7.31 9.46 -14.92
C TYR A 86 6.80 10.38 -16.02
N GLU A 87 5.55 10.22 -16.48
CA GLU A 87 4.94 11.13 -17.46
C GLU A 87 4.98 12.59 -16.97
N ARG A 88 4.67 12.81 -15.69
CA ARG A 88 4.70 14.15 -15.07
C ARG A 88 6.11 14.76 -14.97
N ILE A 89 7.15 13.92 -14.91
CA ILE A 89 8.54 14.37 -14.89
C ILE A 89 9.08 14.53 -16.32
N SER A 90 8.62 13.72 -17.29
CA SER A 90 9.00 13.86 -18.70
C SER A 90 8.31 15.02 -19.41
N ASP A 91 7.21 15.54 -18.85
CA ASP A 91 6.55 16.77 -19.31
C ASP A 91 7.29 18.06 -18.88
N PHE A 92 8.38 17.95 -18.10
CA PHE A 92 9.31 19.08 -17.95
C PHE A 92 10.10 19.22 -19.25
N PRO A 93 10.07 20.39 -19.93
CA PRO A 93 10.97 20.62 -21.04
C PRO A 93 12.40 20.42 -20.53
N ALA A 94 13.19 19.62 -21.24
CA ALA A 94 14.64 19.64 -21.06
C ALA A 94 15.07 21.09 -21.28
N ASP A 95 15.54 21.75 -20.23
CA ASP A 95 16.00 23.13 -20.29
C ASP A 95 16.87 23.33 -21.53
N THR A 96 16.40 24.19 -22.45
CA THR A 96 17.20 24.85 -23.48
C THR A 96 18.16 25.85 -22.86
#